data_AF-A0A5C7PHW8-F1
#
_entry.id   AF-A0A5C7PHW8-F1
#
_cell.length_a   1.000
_cell.length_b   1.000
_cell.length_c   1.000
_cell.angle_alpha   90.00
_cell.angle_beta   90.00
_cell.angle_gamma   90.00
#
_symmetry.space_group_name_H-M   'P 1'
#
loop_
_entity.id
_entity.type
_entity.pdbx_description
1 polymer ?
#
loop_
_entity_poly.entity_id
_entity_poly.type
_entity_poly.pdbx_seq_one_letter_code
_entity_poly.pdbx_strand_id
1 'polypeptide(L)'
;MKRTGFARKLPPMAVAERPPRAMPTVDPSRFRLPRPVSGDVVAMPKEAAQESEPYRRLVAAMPCVNCGIQGYSQHAHLNLGKGLALKTDDRTGFPLCCTRPDEEGCHVRFDQYRLFPGGADAHHEAGKAWGAQTRAQIRESGQWPKRLPIWAD
;
A
#
# COMPACT_ATOMS: atom_id res chain seq x y z
N MET A 1 -30.68 -37.30 23.54
CA MET A 1 -31.44 -36.76 22.39
C MET A 1 -30.68 -35.62 21.74
N LYS A 2 -30.15 -35.81 20.53
CA LYS A 2 -29.50 -34.75 19.74
C LYS A 2 -30.60 -33.99 18.99
N ARG A 3 -30.74 -32.69 19.26
CA ARG A 3 -31.70 -31.81 18.57
C ARG A 3 -31.05 -31.38 17.26
N THR A 4 -31.56 -31.83 16.13
CA THR A 4 -31.14 -31.33 14.82
C THR A 4 -31.78 -29.96 14.60
N GLY A 5 -30.97 -28.95 14.27
CA GLY A 5 -31.48 -27.62 13.94
C GLY A 5 -32.23 -27.63 12.61
N PHE A 6 -33.37 -26.92 12.53
CA PHE A 6 -34.11 -26.75 11.29
C PHE A 6 -33.27 -25.98 10.25
N ALA A 7 -33.21 -26.49 9.02
CA ALA A 7 -32.55 -25.82 7.91
C ALA A 7 -33.26 -24.50 7.57
N ARG A 8 -32.57 -23.36 7.71
CA ARG A 8 -33.07 -22.06 7.24
C ARG A 8 -32.98 -22.02 5.71
N LYS A 9 -34.13 -21.94 5.02
CA LYS A 9 -34.15 -21.55 3.61
C LYS A 9 -33.79 -20.06 3.53
N LEU A 10 -32.62 -19.76 2.97
CA LEU A 10 -32.27 -18.37 2.62
C LEU A 10 -33.24 -17.88 1.53
N PRO A 11 -33.76 -16.64 1.62
CA PRO A 11 -34.53 -16.07 0.53
C PRO A 11 -33.66 -15.96 -0.74
N PRO A 12 -34.24 -16.05 -1.95
CA PRO A 12 -33.49 -15.85 -3.17
C PRO A 12 -32.88 -14.45 -3.15
N MET A 13 -31.56 -14.38 -3.27
CA MET A 13 -30.87 -13.09 -3.41
C MET A 13 -31.34 -12.45 -4.73
N ALA A 14 -31.98 -11.28 -4.64
CA ALA A 14 -32.29 -10.50 -5.82
C ALA A 14 -30.98 -10.11 -6.51
N VAL A 15 -30.76 -10.62 -7.72
CA VAL A 15 -29.64 -10.20 -8.57
C VAL A 15 -30.01 -8.80 -9.08
N ALA A 16 -29.47 -7.77 -8.43
CA ALA A 16 -29.59 -6.41 -8.96
C ALA A 16 -28.88 -6.37 -10.32
N GLU A 17 -29.62 -6.11 -11.40
CA GLU A 17 -29.04 -5.89 -12.71
C GLU A 17 -28.09 -4.68 -12.61
N ARG A 18 -26.81 -4.95 -12.81
CA ARG A 18 -25.78 -3.93 -12.76
C ARG A 18 -25.95 -3.07 -14.02
N PRO A 19 -26.16 -1.75 -13.92
CA PRO A 19 -26.31 -0.93 -15.12
C PRO A 19 -25.06 -1.08 -16.00
N PRO A 20 -25.22 -1.18 -17.34
CA PRO A 20 -24.09 -1.30 -18.23
C PRO A 20 -23.19 -0.10 -18.01
N ARG A 21 -21.92 -0.36 -17.69
CA ARG A 21 -20.92 0.71 -17.62
C ARG A 21 -20.82 1.32 -19.01
N ALA A 22 -20.90 2.65 -19.11
CA ALA A 22 -20.59 3.35 -20.35
C ALA A 22 -19.19 2.92 -20.81
N MET A 23 -19.10 2.37 -22.01
CA MET A 23 -17.79 2.04 -22.58
C MET A 23 -17.09 3.35 -22.92
N PRO A 24 -15.87 3.60 -22.43
CA PRO A 24 -15.11 4.75 -22.87
C PRO A 24 -14.83 4.60 -24.37
N THR A 25 -15.24 5.58 -25.16
CA THR A 25 -14.87 5.67 -26.58
C THR A 25 -13.41 6.06 -26.67
N VAL A 26 -12.58 5.13 -27.15
CA VAL A 26 -11.17 5.40 -27.46
C VAL A 26 -11.10 6.11 -28.80
N ASP A 27 -10.50 7.30 -28.84
CA ASP A 27 -10.18 7.99 -30.10
C ASP A 27 -8.90 7.39 -30.69
N PRO A 28 -8.97 6.62 -31.79
CA PRO A 28 -7.79 5.98 -32.37
C PRO A 28 -6.77 6.99 -32.92
N SER A 29 -7.16 8.25 -33.18
CA SER A 29 -6.23 9.31 -33.61
C SER A 29 -5.26 9.75 -32.51
N ARG A 30 -5.58 9.46 -31.24
CA ARG A 30 -4.68 9.70 -30.09
C ARG A 30 -3.63 8.60 -29.93
N PHE A 31 -3.74 7.49 -30.66
CA PHE A 31 -2.71 6.46 -30.64
C PHE A 31 -1.43 6.98 -31.28
N ARG A 32 -0.37 7.10 -30.49
CA ARG A 32 0.98 7.44 -30.95
C ARG A 32 1.74 6.12 -31.14
N LEU A 33 2.21 5.85 -32.35
CA LEU A 33 3.15 4.76 -32.56
C LEU A 33 4.41 5.01 -31.71
N PRO A 34 4.96 3.99 -31.03
CA PRO A 34 6.22 4.12 -30.33
C PRO A 34 7.32 4.53 -31.32
N ARG A 35 8.15 5.51 -30.94
CA ARG A 35 9.30 5.90 -31.76
C ARG A 35 10.42 4.88 -31.53
N PRO A 36 11.12 4.43 -32.59
CA PRO A 36 12.29 3.58 -32.43
C PRO A 36 13.37 4.32 -31.64
N VAL A 37 13.92 3.64 -30.63
CA VAL A 37 15.10 4.12 -29.91
C VAL A 37 16.32 3.70 -30.71
N SER A 38 17.11 4.67 -31.18
CA SER A 38 18.30 4.44 -32.02
C SER A 38 19.61 4.31 -31.23
N GLY A 39 19.55 4.40 -29.89
CA GLY A 39 20.70 4.29 -29.00
C GLY A 39 20.87 2.88 -28.44
N ASP A 40 22.10 2.58 -28.01
CA ASP A 40 22.40 1.33 -27.30
C ASP A 40 21.56 1.24 -26.02
N VAL A 41 20.84 0.12 -25.86
CA VAL A 41 19.98 -0.12 -24.70
C VAL A 41 20.74 -0.97 -23.69
N VAL A 42 21.04 -0.40 -22.53
CA VAL A 42 21.68 -1.13 -21.43
C VAL A 42 20.60 -1.67 -20.51
N ALA A 43 20.58 -2.99 -20.30
CA ALA A 43 19.71 -3.60 -19.30
C ALA A 43 20.13 -3.15 -17.90
N MET A 44 19.28 -2.38 -17.22
CA MET A 44 19.48 -2.04 -15.82
C MET A 44 18.88 -3.13 -14.94
N PRO A 45 19.62 -3.69 -13.98
CA PRO A 45 19.07 -4.65 -13.03
C PRO A 45 17.99 -3.95 -12.21
N LYS A 46 16.87 -4.65 -11.99
CA LYS A 46 15.83 -4.17 -11.08
C LYS A 46 16.40 -4.17 -9.65
N GLU A 47 16.14 -3.10 -8.91
CA GLU A 47 16.45 -3.07 -7.48
C GLU A 47 15.80 -4.28 -6.79
N ALA A 48 16.58 -4.97 -5.96
CA ALA A 48 16.12 -6.14 -5.22
C ALA A 48 15.30 -5.70 -3.99
N ALA A 49 14.10 -5.19 -4.24
CA ALA A 49 13.15 -4.82 -3.20
C ALA A 49 12.92 -6.02 -2.25
N GLN A 50 13.16 -5.81 -0.96
CA GLN A 50 12.94 -6.85 0.04
C GLN A 50 11.47 -6.90 0.45
N GLU A 51 10.85 -8.06 0.28
CA GLU A 51 9.48 -8.32 0.74
C GLU A 51 9.51 -9.21 1.99
N SER A 52 8.80 -8.81 3.04
CA SER A 52 8.80 -9.54 4.31
C SER A 52 7.46 -9.40 5.02
N GLU A 53 6.62 -10.43 4.92
CA GLU A 53 5.34 -10.47 5.64
C GLU A 53 5.49 -10.29 7.16
N PRO A 54 6.46 -10.94 7.86
CA PRO A 54 6.66 -10.68 9.28
C PRO A 54 6.92 -9.22 9.60
N TYR A 55 7.74 -8.54 8.77
CA TYR A 55 7.98 -7.10 8.93
C TYR A 55 6.69 -6.29 8.74
N ARG A 56 5.93 -6.55 7.67
CA ARG A 56 4.66 -5.84 7.42
C ARG A 56 3.67 -6.01 8.56
N ARG A 57 3.60 -7.18 9.19
CA ARG A 57 2.74 -7.43 10.35
C ARG A 57 3.19 -6.65 11.58
N LEU A 58 4.50 -6.55 11.83
CA LEU A 58 5.04 -5.71 12.91
C LEU A 58 4.67 -4.25 12.70
N VAL A 59 4.87 -3.74 11.48
CA VAL A 59 4.47 -2.37 11.13
C VAL A 59 2.97 -2.17 11.32
N ALA A 60 2.13 -3.06 10.79
CA ALA A 60 0.67 -2.92 10.93
C ALA A 60 0.17 -2.99 12.38
N ALA A 61 0.93 -3.60 13.30
CA ALA A 61 0.60 -3.64 14.72
C ALA A 61 0.92 -2.34 15.47
N MET A 62 1.71 -1.44 14.87
CA MET A 62 2.09 -0.17 15.49
C MET A 62 0.96 0.86 15.40
N PRO A 63 0.89 1.84 16.33
CA PRO A 63 0.00 2.99 16.19
C PRO A 63 0.25 3.74 14.88
N CYS A 64 -0.80 4.37 14.32
CA CYS A 64 -0.64 5.20 13.13
C CYS A 64 0.36 6.31 13.41
N VAL A 65 1.42 6.42 12.60
CA VAL A 65 2.50 7.40 12.83
C VAL A 65 2.00 8.84 12.70
N ASN A 66 0.93 9.07 11.94
CA ASN A 66 0.37 10.41 11.75
C ASN A 66 -0.65 10.83 12.82
N CYS A 67 -1.65 9.98 13.13
CA CYS A 67 -2.74 10.34 14.05
C CYS A 67 -2.74 9.59 15.38
N GLY A 68 -1.82 8.63 15.58
CA GLY A 68 -1.66 7.89 16.84
C GLY A 68 -2.71 6.80 17.11
N ILE A 69 -3.73 6.63 16.27
CA ILE A 69 -4.76 5.60 16.50
C ILE A 69 -4.16 4.19 16.52
N GLN A 70 -4.59 3.37 17.47
CA GLN A 70 -4.11 2.01 17.67
C GLN A 70 -5.07 0.98 17.10
N GLY A 71 -4.56 -0.17 16.65
CA GLY A 71 -5.38 -1.30 16.19
C GLY A 71 -5.99 -1.17 14.79
N TYR A 72 -5.81 -0.03 14.11
CA TYR A 72 -6.32 0.23 12.77
C TYR A 72 -5.24 0.48 11.72
N SER A 73 -3.97 0.32 12.07
CA SER A 73 -2.85 0.55 11.16
C SER A 73 -2.69 -0.55 10.13
N GLN A 74 -2.20 -0.17 8.96
CA GLN A 74 -1.70 -1.05 7.92
C GLN A 74 -0.25 -0.69 7.63
N HIS A 75 0.47 -1.61 6.99
CA HIS A 75 1.76 -1.31 6.38
C HIS A 75 1.50 -0.47 5.12
N ALA A 76 1.91 0.79 5.15
CA ALA A 76 1.84 1.71 4.02
C ALA A 76 3.22 1.82 3.36
N HIS A 77 3.27 1.76 2.02
CA HIS A 77 4.51 1.93 1.27
C HIS A 77 4.82 3.40 1.03
N LEU A 78 6.11 3.72 0.96
CA LEU A 78 6.57 5.03 0.52
C LEU A 78 6.15 5.28 -0.93
N ASN A 79 5.63 6.48 -1.22
CA ASN A 79 5.16 6.86 -2.55
C ASN A 79 6.28 7.28 -3.53
N LEU A 80 7.53 6.93 -3.23
CA LEU A 80 8.72 7.27 -4.01
C LEU A 80 9.32 6.02 -4.65
N GLY A 81 9.78 6.13 -5.89
CA GLY A 81 10.38 4.99 -6.60
C GLY A 81 9.39 3.88 -6.95
N LYS A 82 8.08 4.14 -6.83
CA LYS A 82 7.02 3.22 -7.28
C LYS A 82 6.72 3.44 -8.77
N GLY A 83 6.53 2.35 -9.50
CA GLY A 83 6.16 2.34 -10.91
C GLY A 83 5.12 1.26 -11.21
N LEU A 84 4.54 1.27 -12.40
CA LEU A 84 3.57 0.25 -12.80
C LEU A 84 4.23 -1.14 -12.70
N ALA A 85 3.71 -1.99 -11.80
CA ALA A 85 4.23 -3.32 -11.47
C ALA A 85 5.64 -3.37 -10.80
N LEU A 86 6.15 -2.25 -10.27
CA LEU A 86 7.36 -2.27 -9.45
C LEU A 86 7.00 -2.42 -7.98
N LYS A 87 7.58 -3.42 -7.31
CA LYS A 87 7.41 -3.62 -5.88
C LYS A 87 8.35 -2.71 -5.11
N THR A 88 7.84 -2.07 -4.07
CA THR A 88 8.63 -1.24 -3.16
C THR A 88 9.17 -2.10 -2.01
N ASP A 89 10.36 -1.77 -1.51
CA ASP A 89 10.96 -2.49 -0.38
C ASP A 89 10.12 -2.31 0.89
N ASP A 90 9.70 -3.42 1.51
CA ASP A 90 8.82 -3.41 2.68
C ASP A 90 9.47 -2.67 3.87
N ARG A 91 10.80 -2.63 3.96
CA ARG A 91 11.54 -1.93 5.03
C ARG A 91 11.43 -0.42 4.96
N THR A 92 10.97 0.14 3.85
CA THR A 92 10.68 1.58 3.70
C THR A 92 9.29 1.95 4.19
N GLY A 93 8.41 0.98 4.44
CA GLY A 93 7.05 1.21 4.86
C GLY A 93 6.90 1.60 6.34
N PHE A 94 5.74 2.16 6.66
CA PHE A 94 5.41 2.76 7.96
C PHE A 94 3.92 2.56 8.29
N PRO A 95 3.52 2.69 9.58
CA PRO A 95 2.15 2.40 10.00
C PRO A 95 1.21 3.58 9.73
N LEU A 96 0.20 3.38 8.87
CA LEU A 96 -0.89 4.35 8.69
C LEU A 96 -2.26 3.68 8.85
N CYS A 97 -3.19 4.39 9.47
CA CYS A 97 -4.52 3.85 9.70
C CYS A 97 -5.34 3.69 8.42
N CYS A 98 -6.09 2.60 8.36
CA CYS A 98 -7.07 2.32 7.32
C CYS A 98 -8.31 3.23 7.44
N THR A 99 -9.12 3.24 6.38
CA THR A 99 -10.45 3.87 6.39
C THR A 99 -11.37 3.14 7.35
N ARG A 100 -12.12 3.90 8.13
CA ARG A 100 -13.16 3.44 9.06
C ARG A 100 -14.51 3.99 8.62
N PRO A 101 -15.65 3.49 9.14
CA PRO A 101 -16.94 4.13 8.90
C PRO A 101 -16.85 5.62 9.17
N ASP A 102 -17.28 6.42 8.20
CA ASP A 102 -17.33 7.89 8.26
C ASP A 102 -15.98 8.63 8.41
N GLU A 103 -14.85 7.91 8.36
CA GLU A 103 -13.52 8.50 8.53
C GLU A 103 -12.52 7.96 7.51
N GLU A 104 -12.07 8.84 6.61
CA GLU A 104 -11.01 8.52 5.67
C GLU A 104 -9.67 8.31 6.40
N GLY A 105 -9.04 7.15 6.14
CA GLY A 105 -7.79 6.78 6.81
C GLY A 105 -6.61 7.65 6.38
N CYS A 106 -5.63 7.80 7.28
CA CYS A 106 -4.37 8.48 6.96
C CYS A 106 -3.64 7.80 5.80
N HIS A 107 -3.80 6.48 5.65
CA HIS A 107 -3.20 5.71 4.55
C HIS A 107 -3.71 6.22 3.19
N VAL A 108 -5.03 6.33 3.01
CA VAL A 108 -5.64 6.82 1.76
C VAL A 108 -5.25 8.26 1.47
N ARG A 109 -5.25 9.12 2.50
CA ARG A 109 -4.84 10.52 2.35
C ARG A 109 -3.37 10.65 1.96
N PHE A 110 -2.49 9.81 2.51
CA PHE A 110 -1.07 9.80 2.19
C PHE A 110 -0.83 9.35 0.74
N ASP A 111 -1.50 8.27 0.31
CA ASP A 111 -1.41 7.71 -1.05
C ASP A 111 -1.80 8.70 -2.14
N GLN A 112 -2.68 9.64 -1.81
CA GLN A 112 -3.20 10.65 -2.71
C GLN A 112 -2.55 12.01 -2.52
N TYR A 113 -1.49 12.10 -1.71
CA TYR A 113 -0.79 13.35 -1.40
C TYR A 113 -1.68 14.44 -0.78
N ARG A 114 -2.70 14.04 -0.01
CA ARG A 114 -3.69 14.91 0.66
C ARG A 114 -3.51 14.99 2.18
N LEU A 115 -2.49 14.35 2.74
CA LEU A 115 -2.25 14.36 4.18
C LEU A 115 -1.61 15.68 4.64
N PHE A 116 -0.69 16.21 3.82
CA PHE A 116 0.04 17.45 4.09
C PHE A 116 -0.12 18.49 2.98
N PRO A 117 -0.04 19.79 3.29
CA PRO A 117 0.27 20.79 2.28
C PRO A 117 1.67 20.54 1.70
N GLY A 118 1.89 20.88 0.43
CA GLY A 118 3.17 20.66 -0.26
C GLY A 118 3.23 19.44 -1.18
N GLY A 119 2.11 18.75 -1.41
CA GLY A 119 1.98 17.74 -2.46
C GLY A 119 2.96 16.57 -2.32
N ALA A 120 3.44 16.03 -3.43
CA ALA A 120 4.25 14.81 -3.45
C ALA A 120 5.53 14.92 -2.61
N ASP A 121 6.25 16.05 -2.70
CA ASP A 121 7.54 16.22 -2.03
C ASP A 121 7.40 16.17 -0.50
N ALA A 122 6.39 16.84 0.06
CA ALA A 122 6.12 16.79 1.50
C ALA A 122 5.83 15.36 1.99
N HIS A 123 5.11 14.56 1.20
CA HIS A 123 4.80 13.17 1.54
C HIS A 123 6.00 12.25 1.38
N HIS A 124 6.87 12.50 0.38
CA HIS A 124 8.11 11.77 0.23
C HIS A 124 9.04 11.99 1.42
N GLU A 125 9.23 13.24 1.84
CA GLU A 125 10.07 13.57 2.99
C GLU A 125 9.49 13.00 4.30
N ALA A 126 8.18 13.17 4.54
CA ALA A 126 7.52 12.57 5.70
C ALA A 126 7.64 11.04 5.69
N GLY A 127 7.39 10.39 4.55
CA GLY A 127 7.46 8.95 4.42
C GLY A 127 8.87 8.38 4.61
N LYS A 128 9.92 9.08 4.14
CA LYS A 128 11.32 8.70 4.41
C LYS A 128 11.60 8.72 5.91
N ALA A 129 11.21 9.81 6.59
CA ALA A 129 11.40 9.97 8.02
C ALA A 129 10.63 8.90 8.82
N TRP A 130 9.37 8.65 8.49
CA TRP A 130 8.54 7.63 9.14
C TRP A 130 9.04 6.21 8.89
N GLY A 131 9.53 5.91 7.69
CA GLY A 131 10.17 4.62 7.41
C GLY A 131 11.41 4.41 8.28
N ALA A 132 12.26 5.43 8.43
CA ALA A 132 13.43 5.38 9.31
C ALA A 132 13.04 5.18 10.78
N GLN A 133 12.05 5.94 11.27
CA GLN A 133 11.52 5.80 12.63
C GLN A 133 10.93 4.41 12.89
N THR A 134 10.18 3.88 11.93
CA THR A 134 9.56 2.54 12.02
C THR A 134 10.63 1.45 12.12
N ARG A 135 11.67 1.53 11.27
CA ARG A 135 12.80 0.61 11.36
C ARG A 135 13.52 0.70 12.70
N ALA A 136 13.76 1.91 13.20
CA ALA A 136 14.39 2.13 14.50
C ALA A 136 13.59 1.48 15.63
N GLN A 137 12.28 1.72 15.71
CA GLN A 137 11.41 1.12 16.74
C GLN A 137 11.39 -0.41 16.67
N ILE A 138 11.31 -1.00 15.47
CA ILE A 138 11.33 -2.46 15.33
C ILE A 138 12.68 -3.04 15.77
N ARG A 139 13.80 -2.37 15.44
CA ARG A 139 15.15 -2.76 15.89
C ARG A 139 15.31 -2.66 17.40
N GLU A 140 14.92 -1.53 17.98
CA GLU A 140 14.99 -1.27 19.43
C GLU A 140 14.14 -2.24 20.23
N SER A 141 12.97 -2.64 19.71
CA SER A 141 12.13 -3.66 20.35
C SER A 141 12.66 -5.10 20.21
N GLY A 142 13.76 -5.32 19.48
CA GLY A 142 14.35 -6.64 19.26
C GLY A 142 13.50 -7.56 18.37
N GLN A 143 12.49 -7.03 17.68
CA GLN A 143 11.54 -7.80 16.89
C GLN A 143 11.93 -7.92 15.41
N TRP A 144 13.10 -7.43 15.02
CA TRP A 144 13.54 -7.48 13.62
C TRP A 144 13.50 -8.93 13.07
N PRO A 145 12.83 -9.19 11.94
CA PRO A 145 12.71 -10.55 11.41
C PRO A 145 14.07 -11.17 11.06
N LYS A 146 14.35 -12.38 11.56
CA LYS A 146 15.65 -13.06 11.42
C LYS A 146 16.16 -13.22 9.97
N ARG A 147 15.26 -13.34 9.00
CA ARG A 147 15.57 -13.56 7.58
C ARG A 147 15.49 -12.30 6.73
N LEU A 148 15.29 -11.14 7.35
CA LEU A 148 15.25 -9.86 6.66
C LEU A 148 16.60 -9.16 6.84
N PRO A 149 17.34 -8.89 5.75
CA PRO A 149 18.58 -8.12 5.84
C PRO A 149 18.33 -6.77 6.51
N ILE A 150 19.20 -6.41 7.45
CA ILE A 150 19.16 -5.12 8.14
C ILE A 150 19.27 -4.02 7.08
N TRP A 151 18.52 -2.94 7.29
CA TRP A 151 18.62 -1.76 6.43
C TRP A 151 20.00 -1.12 6.61
N ALA A 152 20.73 -0.96 5.51
CA ALA A 152 21.97 -0.20 5.49
C ALA A 152 21.59 1.29 5.37
N ASP A 153 22.05 2.09 6.33
CA ASP A 153 21.81 3.54 6.37
C ASP A 153 22.61 4.28 5.28
#